data_AF-A0A0K1P5Z8-F1
#
_entry.id   AF-A0A0K1P5Z8-F1
#
_cell.length_a   1.000
_cell.length_b   1.000
_cell.length_c   1.000
_cell.angle_alpha   90.00
_cell.angle_beta   90.00
_cell.angle_gamma   90.00
#
_symmetry.space_group_name_H-M   'P 1'
#
loop_
_entity.id
_entity.type
_entity.pdbx_description
1 polymer ?
#
loop_
_entity_poly.entity_id
_entity_poly.type
_entity_poly.pdbx_seq_one_letter_code
_entity_poly.pdbx_strand_id
1 'polypeptide(L)'
;MFKDKSKDKKVTDSGEQAFQELLDLIFLDSPKHTSLNKEDIKSSPNKPKLDNSLEQIIKNAKLQINSVKNKCQNNYYLDPEEEIIKKAHENGKSQYDSDVLRELILNRQKNKRAINNDLSKVIDNAKNKKSN
;
A
#
# COMPACT_ATOMS: atom_id res chain seq x y z
N MET A 1 50.04 -30.78 24.34
CA MET A 1 49.15 -29.87 25.09
C MET A 1 48.48 -28.94 24.09
N PHE A 2 47.17 -29.10 23.92
CA PHE A 2 46.33 -28.28 23.06
C PHE A 2 45.99 -26.96 23.75
N LYS A 3 46.07 -25.85 23.02
CA LYS A 3 45.27 -24.65 23.28
C LYS A 3 44.78 -24.09 21.95
N ASP A 4 43.51 -24.42 21.68
CA ASP A 4 42.63 -23.80 20.69
C ASP A 4 42.58 -22.28 20.86
N LYS A 5 42.57 -21.58 19.71
CA LYS A 5 41.68 -20.43 19.48
C LYS A 5 41.26 -20.45 18.01
N SER A 6 40.41 -21.42 17.66
CA SER A 6 39.48 -21.27 16.56
C SER A 6 38.70 -19.98 16.81
N LYS A 7 38.87 -18.99 15.93
CA LYS A 7 37.85 -17.94 15.78
C LYS A 7 36.68 -18.61 15.10
N ASP A 8 35.80 -19.21 15.90
CA ASP A 8 34.47 -19.61 15.46
C ASP A 8 33.75 -18.33 15.01
N LYS A 9 33.79 -18.06 13.71
CA LYS A 9 32.76 -17.27 13.06
C LYS A 9 31.46 -18.05 13.25
N LYS A 10 30.73 -17.74 14.33
CA LYS A 10 29.30 -18.06 14.39
C LYS A 10 28.60 -17.20 13.35
N VAL A 11 28.58 -17.72 12.12
CA VAL A 11 27.64 -17.33 11.08
C VAL A 11 26.34 -18.03 11.42
N THR A 12 25.56 -17.44 12.29
CA THR A 12 24.16 -17.82 12.50
C THR A 12 23.38 -16.53 12.74
N ASP A 13 22.30 -16.36 11.98
CA ASP A 13 21.21 -15.40 12.18
C ASP A 13 21.23 -14.05 11.45
N SER A 14 22.03 -13.88 10.40
CA SER A 14 21.82 -12.73 9.49
C SER A 14 20.41 -12.73 8.88
N GLY A 15 19.83 -13.91 8.61
CA GLY A 15 18.47 -14.05 8.08
C GLY A 15 17.38 -13.88 9.14
N GLU A 16 17.60 -14.42 10.34
CA GLU A 16 16.65 -14.31 11.45
C GLU A 16 16.59 -12.88 11.98
N GLN A 17 17.72 -12.19 11.99
CA GLN A 17 17.82 -10.77 12.33
C GLN A 17 17.16 -9.88 11.26
N ALA A 18 17.36 -10.16 9.97
CA ALA A 18 16.66 -9.46 8.89
C ALA A 18 15.14 -9.71 8.91
N PHE A 19 14.71 -10.91 9.31
CA PHE A 19 13.30 -11.24 9.49
C PHE A 19 12.69 -10.50 10.68
N GLN A 20 13.42 -10.40 11.80
CA GLN A 20 12.98 -9.63 12.97
C GLN A 20 12.88 -8.13 12.66
N GLU A 21 13.82 -7.57 11.90
CA GLU A 21 13.77 -6.18 11.43
C GLU A 21 12.56 -5.91 10.51
N LEU A 22 12.18 -6.87 9.67
CA LEU A 22 10.97 -6.80 8.86
C LEU A 22 9.69 -6.84 9.70
N LEU A 23 9.64 -7.68 10.73
CA LEU A 23 8.51 -7.73 11.65
C LEU A 23 8.36 -6.41 12.41
N ASP A 24 9.46 -5.85 12.91
CA ASP A 24 9.45 -4.57 13.63
C ASP A 24 8.98 -3.43 12.71
N LEU A 25 9.40 -3.39 11.43
CA LEU A 25 8.92 -2.39 10.46
C LEU A 25 7.40 -2.45 10.25
N ILE A 26 6.81 -3.65 10.20
CA ILE A 26 5.35 -3.85 10.04
C ILE A 26 4.58 -3.31 11.24
N PHE A 27 5.15 -3.38 12.45
CA PHE A 27 4.49 -2.92 13.68
C PHE A 27 4.79 -1.46 14.05
N LEU A 28 5.86 -0.84 13.51
CA LEU A 28 6.16 0.58 13.72
C LEU A 28 5.23 1.53 12.95
N ASP A 29 4.70 1.11 11.79
CA ASP A 29 3.78 1.91 10.96
C ASP A 29 2.29 1.81 11.39
N SER A 30 2.02 1.21 12.55
CA SER A 30 0.75 1.41 13.25
C SER A 30 0.79 2.77 13.94
N PRO A 31 0.14 3.83 13.42
CA PRO A 31 -0.09 5.00 14.24
C PRO A 31 -0.89 4.52 15.45
N LYS A 32 -0.31 4.67 16.64
CA LYS A 32 -1.07 4.80 17.87
C LYS A 32 -2.07 5.92 17.63
N HIS A 33 -3.26 5.57 17.15
CA HIS A 33 -4.32 6.52 16.90
C HIS A 33 -4.85 6.96 18.26
N THR A 34 -4.24 8.05 18.75
CA THR A 34 -4.92 9.21 19.30
C THR A 34 -6.43 9.06 19.38
N SER A 35 -6.94 9.00 20.62
CA SER A 35 -8.23 9.52 21.06
C SER A 35 -9.13 10.07 19.94
N LEU A 36 -10.02 9.24 19.41
CA LEU A 36 -11.11 9.70 18.55
C LEU A 36 -12.29 10.12 19.42
N ASN A 37 -12.74 11.35 19.16
CA ASN A 37 -13.90 12.00 19.74
C ASN A 37 -15.16 11.12 19.63
N LYS A 38 -15.95 11.12 20.70
CA LYS A 38 -17.31 10.58 20.71
C LYS A 38 -18.19 11.50 19.88
N GLU A 39 -18.42 11.14 18.62
CA GLU A 39 -19.57 11.68 17.88
C GLU A 39 -20.69 10.64 17.83
N ASP A 40 -21.89 11.15 18.11
CA ASP A 40 -23.13 10.42 18.33
C ASP A 40 -23.56 9.57 17.12
N ILE A 41 -23.30 8.27 17.19
CA ILE A 41 -23.92 7.30 16.28
C ILE A 41 -25.36 7.06 16.76
N LYS A 42 -26.32 7.74 16.12
CA LYS A 42 -27.75 7.43 16.21
C LYS A 42 -27.96 5.93 16.00
N SER A 43 -28.52 5.29 17.02
CA SER A 43 -28.83 3.87 17.06
C SER A 43 -29.81 3.48 15.95
N SER A 44 -29.34 2.71 14.97
CA SER A 44 -30.20 1.86 14.16
C SER A 44 -30.78 0.74 15.04
N PRO A 45 -32.11 0.54 15.10
CA PRO A 45 -32.70 -0.56 15.83
C PRO A 45 -32.67 -1.79 14.93
N ASN A 46 -31.63 -2.62 15.10
CA ASN A 46 -31.70 -4.08 14.93
C ASN A 46 -30.33 -4.66 15.29
N LYS A 47 -30.02 -4.63 16.59
CA LYS A 47 -28.99 -5.51 17.16
C LYS A 47 -29.61 -6.92 17.22
N PRO A 48 -29.08 -7.94 16.54
CA PRO A 48 -29.37 -9.30 16.94
C PRO A 48 -28.89 -9.44 18.39
N LYS A 49 -29.73 -9.98 19.27
CA LYS A 49 -29.34 -10.27 20.66
C LYS A 49 -28.08 -11.12 20.62
N LEU A 50 -27.01 -10.56 21.19
CA LEU A 50 -25.69 -11.19 21.20
C LEU A 50 -25.73 -12.28 22.26
N ASP A 51 -26.04 -13.50 21.84
CA ASP A 51 -25.71 -14.66 22.66
C ASP A 51 -24.19 -14.76 22.66
N ASN A 52 -23.58 -14.47 23.81
CA ASN A 52 -22.12 -14.41 24.02
C ASN A 52 -21.45 -15.79 23.94
N SER A 53 -21.79 -16.61 22.94
CA SER A 53 -21.03 -17.81 22.63
C SER A 53 -19.74 -17.41 21.92
N LEU A 54 -18.62 -17.92 22.43
CA LEU A 54 -17.28 -17.70 21.89
C LEU A 54 -17.22 -18.04 20.39
N GLU A 55 -18.01 -19.03 19.96
CA GLU A 55 -18.14 -19.46 18.57
C GLU A 55 -18.73 -18.37 17.65
N GLN A 56 -19.72 -17.60 18.13
CA GLN A 56 -20.31 -16.51 17.36
C GLN A 56 -19.34 -15.34 17.21
N ILE A 57 -18.57 -15.05 18.26
CA ILE A 57 -17.50 -14.04 18.22
C ILE A 57 -16.43 -14.42 17.19
N ILE A 58 -15.97 -15.68 17.21
CA ILE A 58 -15.00 -16.19 16.23
C ILE A 58 -15.57 -16.14 14.81
N LYS A 59 -16.83 -16.50 14.61
CA LYS A 59 -17.49 -16.46 13.30
C LYS A 59 -17.57 -15.03 12.77
N ASN A 60 -17.95 -14.07 13.61
CA ASN A 60 -18.00 -12.65 13.25
C ASN A 60 -16.62 -12.09 12.94
N ALA A 61 -15.59 -12.45 13.72
CA ALA A 61 -14.21 -12.05 13.45
C ALA A 61 -13.71 -12.57 12.09
N LYS A 62 -13.97 -13.85 11.77
CA LYS A 62 -13.61 -14.44 10.46
C LYS A 62 -14.29 -13.72 9.28
N LEU A 63 -15.57 -13.36 9.43
CA LEU A 63 -16.31 -12.62 8.40
C LEU A 63 -15.74 -11.21 8.20
N GLN A 64 -15.38 -10.52 9.28
CA GLN A 64 -14.75 -9.20 9.20
C GLN A 64 -13.35 -9.27 8.57
N ILE A 65 -12.53 -10.27 8.92
CA ILE A 65 -11.22 -10.49 8.30
C ILE A 65 -11.35 -10.70 6.79
N ASN A 66 -12.30 -11.52 6.35
CA ASN A 66 -12.53 -11.74 4.91
C ASN A 66 -13.03 -10.47 4.20
N SER A 67 -13.89 -9.68 4.84
CA SER A 67 -14.34 -8.40 4.31
C SER A 67 -13.19 -7.40 4.15
N VAL A 68 -12.30 -7.31 5.15
CA VAL A 68 -11.11 -6.46 5.09
C VAL A 68 -10.14 -6.96 4.02
N LYS A 69 -9.88 -8.27 3.95
CA LYS A 69 -9.02 -8.88 2.93
C LYS A 69 -9.50 -8.59 1.51
N ASN A 70 -10.80 -8.72 1.26
CA ASN A 70 -11.38 -8.41 -0.05
C ASN A 70 -11.31 -6.91 -0.40
N LYS A 71 -11.45 -6.03 0.60
CA LYS A 71 -11.28 -4.57 0.39
C LYS A 71 -9.82 -4.19 0.11
N CYS A 72 -8.87 -4.87 0.76
CA CYS A 72 -7.44 -4.63 0.54
C CYS A 72 -6.94 -5.23 -0.78
N GLN A 73 -7.49 -6.35 -1.24
CA GLN A 73 -7.08 -6.98 -2.51
C GLN A 73 -7.40 -6.13 -3.76
N ASN A 74 -8.42 -5.26 -3.69
CA ASN A 74 -8.86 -4.46 -4.83
C ASN A 74 -8.23 -3.06 -4.92
N ASN A 75 -7.37 -2.70 -3.96
CA ASN A 75 -6.69 -1.40 -3.92
C ASN A 75 -5.19 -1.52 -4.23
N TYR A 76 -4.79 -2.46 -5.10
CA TYR A 76 -3.54 -2.24 -5.82
C TYR A 76 -3.79 -1.02 -6.70
N TYR A 77 -3.10 0.07 -6.39
CA TYR A 77 -2.95 1.19 -7.30
C TYR A 77 -2.37 0.59 -8.58
N LEU A 78 -3.21 0.25 -9.55
CA LEU A 78 -2.74 -0.33 -10.80
C LEU A 78 -1.85 0.72 -11.43
N ASP A 79 -0.56 0.40 -11.51
CA ASP A 79 0.37 1.27 -12.19
C ASP A 79 -0.10 1.34 -13.65
N PRO A 80 -0.44 2.53 -14.17
CA PRO A 80 -0.86 2.67 -15.56
C PRO A 80 0.21 2.16 -16.55
N GLU A 81 1.47 2.01 -16.14
CA GLU A 81 2.50 1.34 -16.94
C GLU A 81 2.32 -0.18 -17.00
N GLU A 82 1.85 -0.83 -15.93
CA GLU A 82 1.57 -2.27 -15.92
C GLU A 82 0.42 -2.63 -16.87
N GLU A 83 -0.58 -1.77 -17.02
CA GLU A 83 -1.65 -1.98 -18.01
C GLU A 83 -1.13 -1.99 -19.45
N ILE A 84 -0.15 -1.13 -19.76
CA ILE A 84 0.48 -1.05 -21.09
C ILE A 84 1.24 -2.35 -21.37
N ILE A 85 2.03 -2.82 -20.40
CA ILE A 85 2.79 -4.06 -20.51
C ILE A 85 1.86 -5.27 -20.63
N LYS A 86 0.77 -5.30 -19.85
CA LYS A 86 -0.22 -6.38 -19.91
C LYS A 86 -0.91 -6.46 -21.28
N LYS A 87 -1.34 -5.32 -21.82
CA LYS A 87 -1.92 -5.25 -23.19
C LYS A 87 -0.91 -5.66 -24.25
N ALA A 88 0.35 -5.28 -24.10
CA ALA A 88 1.42 -5.70 -25.01
C ALA A 88 1.59 -7.22 -24.99
N HIS A 89 1.63 -7.82 -23.79
CA HIS A 89 1.74 -9.27 -23.60
C HIS A 89 0.53 -10.01 -24.18
N GLU A 90 -0.69 -9.51 -23.99
CA GLU A 90 -1.92 -10.07 -24.59
C GLU A 90 -1.86 -10.06 -26.12
N ASN A 91 -1.18 -9.08 -26.72
CA ASN A 91 -0.94 -8.98 -28.15
C ASN A 91 0.31 -9.77 -28.62
N GLY A 92 0.98 -10.52 -27.73
CA GLY A 92 2.19 -11.28 -28.02
C GLY A 92 3.45 -10.42 -28.21
N LYS A 93 3.40 -9.14 -27.85
CA LYS A 93 4.56 -8.24 -27.90
C LYS A 93 5.38 -8.34 -26.61
N SER A 94 6.69 -8.20 -26.75
CA SER A 94 7.60 -8.09 -25.61
C SER A 94 7.43 -6.74 -24.92
N GLN A 95 7.65 -6.68 -23.62
CA GLN A 95 7.74 -5.42 -22.87
C GLN A 95 8.85 -4.49 -23.38
N TYR A 96 9.84 -5.03 -24.10
CA TYR A 96 10.95 -4.29 -24.70
C TYR A 96 10.76 -3.98 -26.18
N ASP A 97 9.57 -4.26 -26.74
CA ASP A 97 9.23 -3.88 -28.10
C ASP A 97 9.25 -2.35 -28.24
N SER A 98 9.74 -1.84 -29.38
CA SER A 98 9.85 -0.40 -29.64
C SER A 98 8.53 0.34 -29.49
N ASP A 99 7.42 -0.27 -29.89
CA ASP A 99 6.09 0.35 -29.79
C ASP A 99 5.67 0.50 -28.33
N VAL A 100 5.94 -0.53 -27.52
CA VAL A 100 5.61 -0.59 -26.09
C VAL A 100 6.45 0.41 -25.32
N LEU A 101 7.75 0.47 -25.59
CA LEU A 101 8.66 1.45 -25.00
C LEU A 101 8.24 2.89 -25.36
N ARG A 102 7.83 3.11 -26.61
CA ARG A 102 7.32 4.42 -27.03
C ARG A 102 6.07 4.82 -26.24
N GLU A 103 5.13 3.90 -26.05
CA GLU A 103 3.91 4.16 -25.28
C GLU A 103 4.22 4.45 -23.80
N LEU A 104 5.11 3.68 -23.18
CA LEU A 104 5.58 3.90 -21.81
C LEU A 104 6.23 5.29 -21.65
N ILE A 105 7.11 5.69 -22.57
CA ILE A 105 7.76 7.00 -22.54
C ILE A 105 6.73 8.13 -22.65
N LEU A 106 5.76 8.01 -23.55
CA LEU A 106 4.68 8.99 -23.71
C LEU A 106 3.84 9.11 -22.43
N ASN A 107 3.52 7.98 -21.79
CA ASN A 107 2.79 7.96 -20.53
C ASN A 107 3.56 8.69 -19.42
N ARG A 108 4.86 8.40 -19.27
CA ARG A 108 5.75 9.10 -18.32
C ARG A 108 5.81 10.61 -18.57
N GLN A 109 5.90 11.03 -19.83
CA GLN A 109 5.91 12.45 -20.19
C GLN A 109 4.57 13.14 -19.88
N LYS A 110 3.45 12.44 -20.07
CA LYS A 110 2.12 12.94 -19.70
C LYS A 110 2.01 13.11 -18.18
N ASN A 111 2.45 12.12 -17.41
CA ASN A 111 2.42 12.16 -15.96
C ASN A 111 3.31 13.29 -15.39
N LYS A 112 4.53 13.45 -15.94
CA LYS A 112 5.39 14.59 -15.58
C LYS A 112 4.72 15.95 -15.83
N ARG A 113 4.02 16.10 -16.97
CA ARG A 113 3.28 17.33 -17.28
C ARG A 113 2.08 17.55 -16.35
N ALA A 114 1.36 16.50 -15.98
CA ALA A 114 0.24 16.59 -15.05
C ALA A 114 0.68 17.10 -13.67
N ILE A 115 1.80 16.58 -13.15
CA ILE A 115 2.40 17.03 -11.88
C ILE A 115 2.87 18.49 -11.99
N ASN A 116 3.50 18.87 -13.10
CA ASN A 116 4.03 20.22 -13.30
C ASN A 116 2.95 21.28 -13.58
N ASN A 117 1.75 20.88 -14.01
CA ASN A 117 0.65 21.82 -14.30
C ASN A 117 0.04 22.46 -13.04
N ASP A 118 0.28 21.92 -11.85
CA ASP A 118 -0.17 22.56 -10.61
C ASP A 118 0.58 23.87 -10.32
N LEU A 119 1.85 23.98 -10.73
CA LEU A 119 2.60 25.26 -10.67
C LEU A 119 2.01 26.32 -11.60
N SER A 120 1.51 25.91 -12.79
CA SER A 120 0.86 26.84 -13.72
C SER A 120 -0.42 27.40 -13.13
N LYS A 121 -1.25 26.56 -12.49
CA LYS A 121 -2.46 27.03 -11.78
C LYS A 121 -2.14 27.98 -10.62
N VAL A 122 -1.07 27.71 -9.87
CA VAL A 122 -0.62 28.62 -8.78
C VAL A 122 -0.20 29.98 -9.35
N ILE A 123 0.53 30.00 -10.47
CA ILE A 123 0.94 31.23 -11.15
C ILE A 123 -0.27 32.00 -11.69
N ASP A 124 -1.24 31.31 -12.30
CA ASP A 124 -2.46 31.93 -12.84
C ASP A 124 -3.32 32.52 -11.71
N ASN A 125 -3.47 31.81 -10.60
CA ASN A 125 -4.16 32.30 -9.41
C ASN A 125 -3.46 33.52 -8.79
N ALA A 126 -2.13 33.56 -8.81
CA ALA A 126 -1.34 34.69 -8.31
C ALA A 126 -1.45 35.94 -9.22
N LYS A 127 -1.54 35.74 -10.54
CA LYS A 127 -1.76 36.84 -11.51
C LYS A 127 -3.14 37.46 -11.36
N ASN A 128 -4.18 36.64 -11.20
CA ASN A 128 -5.56 37.13 -11.09
C ASN A 128 -5.82 37.90 -9.79
N LYS A 129 -5.07 37.59 -8.72
CA LYS A 129 -5.20 38.26 -7.40
C LYS A 129 -4.71 39.72 -7.37
N LYS A 130 -3.95 40.18 -8.37
CA LYS A 130 -3.47 41.57 -8.48
C LYS A 130 -4.41 42.51 -9.26
N SER A 131 -5.55 42.01 -9.76
CA SER A 131 -6.48 42.79 -10.60
C SER A 131 -7.71 43.34 -9.88
N ASN A 132 -7.78 43.23 -8.55
CA ASN A 132 -8.79 43.89 -7.70
C ASN A 132 -8.14 44.86 -6.73
#